data_AF-A0A966C084-F1
#
_entry.id   AF-A0A966C084-F1
#
_cell.length_a   1.000
_cell.length_b   1.000
_cell.length_c   1.000
_cell.angle_alpha   90.00
_cell.angle_beta   90.00
_cell.angle_gamma   90.00
#
_symmetry.space_group_name_H-M   'P 1'
#
loop_
_entity.id
_entity.type
_entity.pdbx_description
1 polymer ?
#
loop_
_entity_poly.entity_id
_entity_poly.type
_entity_poly.pdbx_seq_one_letter_code
_entity_poly.pdbx_strand_id
1 'polypeptide(L)'
;MATVKKTSGAPLTKWRVALYVGILFLLILLAALAYNYAFLKGQLNVGTAYGARVACSCHYLGGREIEDCQKDFEPGMEVIGLTVDDERKRVTASALLIESATAEFREGWGCVMLTDAQLADE
;
A
#
# COMPACT_ATOMS: atom_id res chain seq x y z
N MET A 1 -54.01 -34.23 24.24
CA MET A 1 -52.63 -33.72 24.39
C MET A 1 -52.42 -32.65 23.35
N ALA A 2 -52.41 -31.38 23.73
CA ALA A 2 -52.19 -30.27 22.80
C ALA A 2 -50.72 -29.86 22.85
N THR A 3 -50.01 -29.98 21.73
CA THR A 3 -48.64 -29.52 21.56
C THR A 3 -48.65 -28.05 21.11
N VAL A 4 -48.08 -27.16 21.94
CA VAL A 4 -47.90 -25.75 21.60
C VAL A 4 -46.70 -25.61 20.65
N LYS A 5 -46.97 -25.17 19.43
CA LYS A 5 -45.96 -24.77 18.45
C LYS A 5 -45.46 -23.36 18.81
N LYS A 6 -44.31 -23.26 19.49
CA LYS A 6 -43.58 -21.99 19.61
C LYS A 6 -43.07 -21.60 18.23
N THR A 7 -43.71 -20.61 17.63
CA THR A 7 -43.26 -20.04 16.36
C THR A 7 -42.18 -19.01 16.67
N SER A 8 -40.97 -19.33 16.23
CA SER A 8 -39.77 -18.51 16.23
C SER A 8 -39.96 -17.24 15.39
N GLY A 9 -40.12 -16.10 16.05
CA GLY A 9 -39.96 -14.78 15.43
C GLY A 9 -38.69 -14.14 15.95
N ALA A 10 -37.59 -14.16 15.19
CA ALA A 10 -36.46 -13.29 15.50
C ALA A 10 -36.98 -11.83 15.45
N PRO A 11 -36.86 -11.03 16.53
CA PRO A 11 -37.51 -9.73 16.59
C PRO A 11 -36.79 -8.78 15.64
N LEU A 12 -37.51 -8.28 14.64
CA LEU A 12 -37.07 -7.29 13.64
C LEU A 12 -36.35 -6.07 14.26
N THR A 13 -36.59 -5.76 15.54
CA THR A 13 -35.92 -4.68 16.29
C THR A 13 -34.48 -4.98 16.69
N LYS A 14 -34.13 -6.22 17.06
CA LYS A 14 -32.74 -6.54 17.48
C LYS A 14 -31.77 -6.56 16.30
N TRP A 15 -32.21 -7.03 15.14
CA TRP A 15 -31.41 -7.02 13.91
C TRP A 15 -31.19 -5.59 13.38
N ARG A 16 -32.21 -4.73 13.47
CA ARG A 16 -32.09 -3.30 13.14
C ARG A 16 -31.07 -2.57 14.04
N VAL A 17 -31.07 -2.83 15.34
CA VAL A 17 -30.06 -2.25 16.26
C VAL A 17 -28.66 -2.74 15.91
N ALA A 18 -28.49 -4.05 15.64
CA ALA A 18 -27.19 -4.59 15.21
C ALA A 18 -26.70 -3.95 13.90
N LEU A 19 -27.59 -3.72 12.94
CA LEU A 19 -27.26 -3.01 11.70
C LEU A 19 -26.84 -1.56 11.97
N TYR A 20 -27.58 -0.81 12.80
CA TYR A 20 -27.22 0.57 13.11
C TYR A 20 -25.88 0.67 13.84
N VAL A 21 -25.60 -0.25 14.76
CA VAL A 21 -24.30 -0.32 15.43
C VAL A 21 -23.18 -0.65 14.43
N GLY A 22 -23.42 -1.59 13.51
CA GLY A 22 -22.45 -1.91 12.45
C GLY A 22 -22.18 -0.73 11.51
N ILE A 23 -23.22 0.00 11.12
CA ILE A 23 -23.10 1.22 10.30
C ILE A 23 -22.33 2.30 11.06
N LEU A 24 -22.67 2.55 12.33
CA LEU A 24 -21.98 3.54 13.15
C LEU A 24 -20.50 3.19 13.31
N PHE A 25 -20.19 1.92 13.55
CA PHE A 25 -18.81 1.44 13.64
C PHE A 25 -18.05 1.67 12.33
N LEU A 26 -18.65 1.32 11.18
CA LEU A 26 -18.05 1.57 9.87
C LEU A 26 -17.81 3.08 9.62
N LEU A 27 -18.77 3.93 9.98
CA LEU A 27 -18.62 5.38 9.87
C LEU A 27 -17.46 5.92 10.71
N ILE A 28 -17.29 5.41 11.94
CA ILE A 28 -16.16 5.78 12.81
C ILE A 28 -14.83 5.37 12.18
N LEU A 29 -14.73 4.14 11.65
CA LEU A 29 -13.52 3.68 10.97
C LEU A 29 -13.17 4.54 9.74
N LEU A 30 -14.16 4.86 8.92
CA LEU A 30 -13.98 5.72 7.75
C LEU A 30 -13.56 7.15 8.15
N ALA A 31 -14.17 7.71 9.20
CA ALA A 31 -13.79 9.03 9.71
C ALA A 31 -12.36 9.04 10.26
N ALA A 32 -11.96 8.01 11.01
CA ALA A 32 -10.60 7.87 11.51
C ALA A 32 -9.58 7.71 10.36
N LEU A 33 -9.91 6.91 9.34
CA LEU A 33 -9.06 6.74 8.16
C LEU A 33 -8.93 8.07 7.39
N ALA A 34 -10.04 8.77 7.15
CA ALA A 34 -10.04 10.06 6.46
C ALA A 34 -9.22 11.11 7.21
N TYR A 35 -9.33 11.15 8.54
CA TYR A 35 -8.56 12.07 9.38
C TYR A 35 -7.05 11.81 9.29
N ASN A 36 -6.64 10.53 9.27
CA ASN A 36 -5.23 10.14 9.21
C ASN A 36 -4.69 9.99 7.77
N TYR A 37 -5.53 10.15 6.75
CA TYR A 37 -5.19 9.82 5.37
C TYR A 37 -3.94 10.55 4.87
N ALA A 38 -3.82 11.85 5.14
CA ALA A 38 -2.66 12.64 4.72
C ALA A 38 -1.35 12.14 5.36
N PHE A 39 -1.40 11.75 6.63
CA PHE A 39 -0.24 11.18 7.33
C PHE A 39 0.16 9.83 6.75
N LEU A 40 -0.81 8.93 6.53
CA LEU A 40 -0.56 7.63 5.91
C LEU A 40 0.05 7.80 4.51
N LYS A 41 -0.56 8.66 3.68
CA LYS A 41 -0.09 8.95 2.33
C LYS A 41 1.35 9.47 2.34
N GLY A 42 1.69 10.39 3.24
CA GLY A 42 3.06 10.89 3.39
C GLY A 42 4.08 9.79 3.75
N GLN A 43 3.73 8.89 4.66
CA GLN A 43 4.60 7.76 5.02
C GLN A 43 4.80 6.78 3.85
N LEU A 44 3.74 6.49 3.09
CA LEU A 44 3.84 5.64 1.91
C LEU A 44 4.67 6.29 0.80
N ASN A 45 4.58 7.62 0.63
CA ASN A 45 5.39 8.35 -0.33
C ASN A 45 6.89 8.26 0.01
N VAL A 46 7.26 8.50 1.27
CA VAL A 46 8.65 8.35 1.72
C VAL A 46 9.13 6.90 1.59
N GLY A 47 8.29 5.95 2.01
CA GLY A 47 8.61 4.53 1.93
C GLY A 47 8.86 4.07 0.50
N THR A 48 7.99 4.43 -0.45
CA THR A 48 8.16 4.09 -1.87
C THR A 48 9.37 4.78 -2.48
N ALA A 49 9.62 6.06 -2.17
CA ALA A 49 10.82 6.77 -2.65
C ALA A 49 12.11 6.12 -2.16
N TYR A 50 12.18 5.81 -0.87
CA TYR A 50 13.31 5.09 -0.27
C TYR A 50 13.46 3.69 -0.87
N GLY A 51 12.38 2.91 -0.93
CA GLY A 51 12.35 1.56 -1.47
C GLY A 51 12.82 1.50 -2.93
N ALA A 52 12.36 2.41 -3.78
CA ALA A 52 12.79 2.49 -5.18
C ALA A 52 14.30 2.75 -5.29
N ARG A 53 14.82 3.72 -4.52
CA ARG A 53 16.24 4.07 -4.56
C ARG A 53 17.14 2.96 -4.04
N VAL A 54 16.79 2.35 -2.90
CA VAL A 54 17.55 1.27 -2.28
C VAL A 54 17.53 0.03 -3.18
N ALA A 55 16.35 -0.37 -3.66
CA ALA A 55 16.22 -1.52 -4.52
C ALA A 55 16.94 -1.34 -5.87
N CYS A 56 16.83 -0.17 -6.50
CA CYS A 56 17.62 0.17 -7.69
C CYS A 56 19.12 0.03 -7.42
N SER A 57 19.60 0.54 -6.29
CA SER A 57 21.02 0.51 -5.98
C SER A 57 21.49 -0.92 -5.69
N CYS A 58 20.74 -1.68 -4.91
CA CYS A 58 21.00 -3.08 -4.64
C CYS A 58 21.04 -3.93 -5.93
N HIS A 59 20.10 -3.69 -6.85
CA HIS A 59 20.01 -4.45 -8.09
C HIS A 59 21.09 -4.05 -9.10
N TYR A 60 21.16 -2.77 -9.50
CA TYR A 60 22.04 -2.34 -10.58
C TYR A 60 23.48 -2.03 -10.14
N LEU A 61 23.70 -1.48 -8.94
CA LEU A 61 25.07 -1.28 -8.43
C LEU A 61 25.56 -2.53 -7.68
N GLY A 62 24.69 -3.18 -6.91
CA GLY A 62 25.03 -4.35 -6.10
C GLY A 62 25.01 -5.68 -6.85
N GLY A 63 24.40 -5.74 -8.04
CA GLY A 63 24.31 -6.95 -8.86
C GLY A 63 23.49 -8.07 -8.22
N ARG A 64 22.56 -7.75 -7.31
CA ARG A 64 21.68 -8.70 -6.62
C ARG A 64 20.35 -8.83 -7.36
N GLU A 65 19.71 -9.98 -7.24
CA GLU A 65 18.33 -10.17 -7.70
C GLU A 65 17.37 -9.24 -6.93
N ILE A 66 16.34 -8.74 -7.61
CA ILE A 66 15.45 -7.72 -7.04
C ILE A 66 14.67 -8.23 -5.82
N GLU A 67 14.31 -9.52 -5.79
CA GLU A 67 13.63 -10.13 -4.65
C GLU A 67 14.51 -10.14 -3.40
N ASP A 68 15.82 -10.25 -3.57
CA ASP A 68 16.76 -10.23 -2.46
C ASP A 68 16.89 -8.82 -1.87
N CYS A 69 16.74 -7.78 -2.70
CA CYS A 69 16.81 -6.38 -2.28
C CYS A 69 15.71 -5.96 -1.30
N GLN A 70 14.58 -6.68 -1.25
CA GLN A 70 13.52 -6.43 -0.26
C GLN A 70 13.99 -6.66 1.18
N LYS A 71 15.04 -7.48 1.39
CA LYS A 71 15.62 -7.72 2.72
C LYS A 71 16.32 -6.49 3.30
N ASP A 72 16.64 -5.51 2.46
CA ASP A 72 17.30 -4.27 2.87
C ASP A 72 16.27 -3.20 3.30
N PHE A 73 14.98 -3.54 3.36
CA PHE A 73 13.92 -2.61 3.76
C PHE A 73 13.78 -2.50 5.28
N GLU A 74 13.37 -1.31 5.71
CA GLU A 74 13.08 -1.04 7.12
C GLU A 74 11.79 -1.76 7.56
N PRO A 75 11.66 -2.12 8.85
CA PRO A 75 10.42 -2.68 9.39
C PRO A 75 9.21 -1.78 9.09
N GLY A 76 8.10 -2.38 8.64
CA GLY A 76 6.89 -1.63 8.23
C GLY A 76 6.80 -1.32 6.72
N MET A 77 7.82 -1.68 5.93
CA MET A 77 7.82 -1.53 4.47
C MET A 77 7.34 -2.78 3.71
N GLU A 78 6.78 -3.78 4.41
CA GLU A 78 6.41 -5.07 3.82
C GLU A 78 5.27 -4.95 2.77
N VAL A 79 4.54 -3.84 2.80
CA VAL A 79 3.48 -3.51 1.84
C VAL A 79 4.00 -2.92 0.52
N ILE A 80 5.30 -2.65 0.42
CA ILE A 80 5.93 -2.04 -0.75
C ILE A 80 6.32 -3.13 -1.73
N GLY A 81 5.66 -3.12 -2.89
CA GLY A 81 6.00 -3.96 -4.04
C GLY A 81 7.04 -3.29 -4.93
N LEU A 82 7.86 -4.11 -5.60
CA LEU A 82 8.87 -3.66 -6.55
C LEU A 82 8.58 -4.18 -7.96
N THR A 83 8.91 -3.37 -8.95
CA THR A 83 8.83 -3.74 -10.36
C THR A 83 10.06 -3.19 -11.07
N VAL A 84 10.71 -4.03 -11.88
CA VAL A 84 11.92 -3.68 -12.63
C VAL A 84 11.57 -3.49 -14.10
N ASP A 85 12.15 -2.45 -14.71
CA ASP A 85 12.19 -2.23 -16.15
C ASP A 85 13.66 -2.28 -16.57
N ASP A 86 14.09 -3.43 -17.09
CA ASP A 86 15.49 -3.66 -17.48
C ASP A 86 15.91 -2.90 -18.73
N GLU A 87 14.98 -2.59 -19.63
CA GLU A 87 15.29 -1.84 -20.85
C GLU A 87 15.74 -0.41 -20.50
N ARG A 88 15.04 0.22 -19.55
CA ARG A 88 15.36 1.58 -19.08
C ARG A 88 16.22 1.61 -17.82
N LYS A 89 16.55 0.44 -17.26
CA LYS A 89 17.28 0.28 -15.99
C LYS A 89 16.61 1.03 -14.83
N ARG A 90 15.31 0.79 -14.66
CA ARG A 90 14.48 1.45 -13.64
C ARG A 90 13.92 0.46 -12.65
N VAL A 91 13.75 0.92 -11.42
CA VAL A 91 12.99 0.21 -10.39
C VAL A 91 11.88 1.12 -9.89
N THR A 92 10.65 0.63 -9.94
CA THR A 92 9.47 1.29 -9.41
C THR A 92 9.04 0.59 -8.13
N ALA A 93 8.92 1.35 -7.05
CA ALA A 93 8.31 0.89 -5.82
C ALA A 93 6.90 1.43 -5.70
N SER A 94 5.95 0.59 -5.27
CA SER A 94 4.55 0.98 -5.11
C SER A 94 3.98 0.44 -3.80
N ALA A 95 3.14 1.23 -3.14
CA ALA A 95 2.49 0.84 -1.89
C ALA A 95 0.97 0.83 -2.07
N LEU A 96 0.40 -0.38 -2.14
CA LEU A 96 -1.04 -0.64 -2.21
C LEU A 96 -1.79 0.21 -3.27
N LEU A 97 -1.13 0.55 -4.38
CA LEU A 97 -1.66 1.42 -5.44
C LEU A 97 -2.02 2.85 -4.99
N ILE A 98 -1.58 3.28 -3.81
CA ILE A 98 -1.82 4.63 -3.29
C ILE A 98 -0.70 5.58 -3.72
N GLU A 99 0.54 5.14 -3.50
CA GLU A 99 1.76 5.89 -3.82
C GLU A 99 2.72 5.02 -4.61
N SER A 100 3.51 5.65 -5.47
CA SER A 100 4.58 5.01 -6.22
C SER A 100 5.72 5.98 -6.44
N ALA A 101 6.93 5.45 -6.51
CA ALA A 101 8.12 6.22 -6.87
C ALA A 101 9.03 5.36 -7.74
N THR A 102 9.73 6.00 -8.68
CA THR A 102 10.62 5.32 -9.62
C THR A 102 12.03 5.88 -9.50
N ALA A 103 13.00 4.98 -9.46
CA ALA A 103 14.42 5.30 -9.54
C ALA A 103 15.00 4.73 -10.83
N GLU A 104 15.87 5.49 -11.48
CA GLU A 104 16.59 5.11 -12.69
C GLU A 104 18.09 5.00 -12.40
N PHE A 105 18.70 3.92 -12.83
CA PHE A 105 20.14 3.80 -12.79
C PHE A 105 20.77 4.56 -13.97
N ARG A 106 21.62 5.54 -13.63
CA ARG A 106 22.43 6.29 -14.59
C ARG A 106 23.90 6.01 -14.34
N GLU A 107 24.59 5.60 -15.40
CA GLU A 107 26.03 5.33 -15.32
C GLU A 107 26.79 6.58 -14.84
N GLY A 108 27.67 6.39 -13.86
CA GLY A 108 28.42 7.47 -13.19
C GLY A 108 27.67 8.23 -12.09
N TRP A 109 26.33 8.24 -12.09
CA TRP A 109 25.51 8.93 -11.08
C TRP A 109 24.85 7.98 -10.07
N GLY A 110 24.76 6.69 -10.42
CA GLY A 110 24.04 5.69 -9.65
C GLY A 110 22.52 5.81 -9.83
N CYS A 111 21.77 5.40 -8.81
CA CYS A 111 20.31 5.45 -8.85
C CYS A 111 19.78 6.84 -8.48
N VAL A 112 19.14 7.50 -9.45
CA VAL A 112 18.50 8.81 -9.30
C VAL A 112 16.99 8.67 -9.28
N MET A 113 16.32 9.52 -8.50
CA MET A 113 14.86 9.54 -8.47
C MET A 113 14.33 10.25 -9.73
N LEU A 114 13.32 9.68 -10.36
CA LEU A 114 12.59 10.35 -11.44
C LEU A 114 11.46 11.19 -10.86
N THR A 115 11.20 12.31 -11.53
CA THR A 115 10.05 13.18 -11.27
C THR A 115 8.88 12.82 -12.19
N ASP A 116 7.67 13.23 -11.82
CA ASP A 116 6.46 12.96 -12.61
C ASP A 116 6.57 13.52 -14.04
N ALA A 117 7.22 14.66 -14.22
CA ALA A 117 7.46 15.25 -15.54
C ALA A 117 8.33 14.32 -16.41
N GLN A 118 9.36 13.72 -15.84
CA GLN A 118 10.25 12.80 -16.56
C GLN A 118 9.57 11.47 -16.91
N LEU A 119 8.60 11.04 -16.09
CA LEU A 119 7.79 9.85 -16.38
C LEU A 119 6.73 10.11 -17.45
N ALA A 120 6.30 11.36 -17.62
CA ALA A 120 5.26 11.75 -18.57
C ALA A 120 5.80 12.10 -19.97
N ASP A 121 7.06 12.50 -20.07
CA ASP A 121 7.72 12.88 -21.33
C ASP A 121 8.16 11.66 -22.18
N GLU A 122 7.81 10.43 -21.78
CA GLU A 122 8.16 9.17 -22.46
C GLU A 122 6.97 8.35 -22.94
#